data_AF-P30440-F1
#
_entry.id   AF-P30440-F1
#
_cell.length_a   1.000
_cell.length_b   1.000
_cell.length_c   1.000
_cell.angle_alpha   90.00
_cell.angle_beta   90.00
_cell.angle_gamma   90.00
#
_symmetry.space_group_name_H-M   'P 1'
#
loop_
_entity.id
_entity.type
_entity.pdbx_description
1 polymer ?
#
loop_
_entity_poly.entity_id
_entity_poly.type
_entity_poly.pdbx_seq_one_letter_code
_entity_poly.pdbx_strand_id
1 'polypeptide(L)'
;MRGALLVLALLVTQALGVKMAETCPIFYDVFFAVANGNELLLDLSLTKVNATEPERTAMKKIQDCYVENGLISRVLDGLVMTTISSSKDCMGEAVQNTVEDLKLNTLGR
;
A
#
# COMPACT_ATOMS: atom_id res chain seq x y z
N MET A 1 -2.22 -20.95 14.21
CA MET A 1 -3.17 -19.82 14.04
C MET A 1 -2.81 -18.85 12.90
N ARG A 2 -1.60 -18.86 12.32
CA ARG A 2 -1.22 -17.98 11.20
C ARG A 2 -2.04 -18.17 9.91
N GLY A 3 -2.45 -19.42 9.62
CA GLY A 3 -3.21 -19.73 8.40
C GLY A 3 -4.57 -19.03 8.32
N ALA A 4 -5.33 -18.99 9.42
CA ALA A 4 -6.66 -18.36 9.44
C ALA A 4 -6.59 -16.84 9.20
N LEU A 5 -5.57 -16.17 9.75
CA LEU A 5 -5.33 -14.73 9.52
C LEU A 5 -5.02 -14.43 8.05
N LEU A 6 -4.20 -15.26 7.39
CA LEU A 6 -3.88 -15.10 5.97
C LEU A 6 -5.11 -15.28 5.08
N VAL A 7 -5.94 -16.29 5.36
CA VAL A 7 -7.18 -16.52 4.61
C VAL A 7 -8.14 -15.35 4.78
N LEU A 8 -8.30 -14.83 6.01
CA LEU A 8 -9.13 -13.65 6.26
C LEU A 8 -8.60 -12.42 5.53
N ALA A 9 -7.28 -12.18 5.53
CA ALA A 9 -6.69 -11.06 4.81
C ALA A 9 -6.96 -11.15 3.30
N LEU A 10 -6.78 -12.34 2.70
CA LEU A 10 -7.05 -12.60 1.28
C LEU A 10 -8.54 -12.43 0.93
N LEU A 11 -9.43 -12.92 1.79
CA LEU A 11 -10.88 -12.76 1.60
C LEU A 11 -11.28 -11.29 1.68
N VAL A 12 -10.69 -10.52 2.61
CA VAL A 12 -10.94 -9.08 2.73
C VAL A 12 -10.44 -8.33 1.49
N THR A 13 -9.25 -8.60 0.98
CA THR A 13 -8.75 -7.92 -0.24
C THR A 13 -9.59 -8.24 -1.48
N GLN A 14 -9.99 -9.50 -1.67
CA GLN A 14 -10.88 -9.88 -2.78
C GLN A 14 -12.27 -9.27 -2.62
N ALA A 15 -12.84 -9.29 -1.41
CA ALA A 15 -14.18 -8.77 -1.15
C ALA A 15 -14.26 -7.24 -1.29
N LEU A 16 -13.17 -6.52 -1.01
CA LEU A 16 -13.12 -5.07 -1.16
C LEU A 16 -13.09 -4.63 -2.64
N GLY A 17 -12.96 -5.54 -3.60
CA GLY A 17 -12.98 -5.22 -5.04
C GLY A 17 -11.92 -4.18 -5.41
N VAL A 18 -10.79 -4.18 -4.68
CA VAL A 18 -9.77 -3.14 -4.78
C VAL A 18 -9.15 -3.20 -6.16
N LYS A 19 -9.36 -2.15 -6.97
CA LYS A 19 -8.61 -1.96 -8.21
C LYS A 19 -7.14 -1.75 -7.87
N MET A 20 -6.37 -2.83 -7.96
CA MET A 20 -4.94 -2.84 -7.64
C MET A 20 -4.19 -1.75 -8.42
N ALA A 21 -4.53 -1.55 -9.70
CA ALA A 21 -3.92 -0.54 -10.55
C ALA A 21 -4.08 0.90 -10.00
N GLU A 22 -5.19 1.19 -9.33
CA GLU A 22 -5.45 2.50 -8.73
C GLU A 22 -4.88 2.61 -7.31
N THR A 23 -4.94 1.52 -6.55
CA THR A 23 -4.63 1.53 -5.12
C THR A 23 -3.15 1.32 -4.83
N CYS A 24 -2.43 0.53 -5.66
CA CYS A 24 -1.00 0.29 -5.46
C CYS A 24 -0.17 1.59 -5.53
N PRO A 25 -0.35 2.46 -6.54
CA PRO A 25 0.38 3.74 -6.58
C PRO A 25 0.14 4.60 -5.32
N ILE A 26 -1.11 4.64 -4.84
CA ILE A 26 -1.49 5.37 -3.63
C ILE A 26 -0.82 4.77 -2.40
N PHE A 27 -0.83 3.45 -2.27
CA PHE A 27 -0.19 2.73 -1.18
C PHE A 27 1.31 3.05 -1.11
N TYR A 28 2.02 3.00 -2.25
CA TYR A 28 3.45 3.31 -2.27
C TYR A 28 3.75 4.78 -1.98
N ASP A 29 2.89 5.71 -2.42
CA ASP A 29 3.03 7.14 -2.11
C ASP A 29 2.92 7.38 -0.59
N VAL A 30 1.89 6.81 0.05
CA VAL A 30 1.69 6.92 1.50
C VAL A 30 2.81 6.21 2.27
N PHE A 31 3.18 4.99 1.88
CA PHE A 31 4.28 4.26 2.51
C PHE A 31 5.58 5.05 2.43
N PHE A 32 5.90 5.61 1.26
CA PHE A 32 7.09 6.44 1.08
C PHE A 32 7.06 7.67 1.98
N ALA A 33 5.93 8.40 2.04
CA ALA A 33 5.80 9.57 2.89
C ALA A 33 5.97 9.24 4.39
N VAL A 34 5.35 8.14 4.84
CA VAL A 34 5.50 7.61 6.21
C VAL A 34 6.96 7.24 6.50
N ALA A 35 7.58 6.41 5.65
CA ALA A 35 8.96 5.94 5.85
C ALA A 35 10.00 7.07 5.76
N ASN A 36 9.74 8.12 4.98
CA ASN A 36 10.66 9.26 4.86
C ASN A 36 10.71 10.11 6.14
N GLY A 37 9.67 10.09 6.97
CA GLY A 37 9.59 10.93 8.17
C GLY A 37 9.26 12.39 7.87
N ASN A 38 8.74 12.71 6.68
CA ASN A 38 8.39 14.07 6.30
C ASN A 38 6.88 14.29 6.48
N GLU A 39 6.53 15.12 7.47
CA GLU A 39 5.14 15.42 7.83
C GLU A 39 4.38 16.09 6.67
N LEU A 40 5.01 17.02 5.95
CA LEU A 40 4.36 17.69 4.82
C LEU A 40 4.04 16.71 3.69
N LEU A 41 4.96 15.79 3.38
CA LEU A 41 4.69 14.76 2.37
C LEU A 41 3.55 13.84 2.82
N LEU A 42 3.53 13.47 4.10
CA LEU A 42 2.48 12.63 4.65
C LEU A 42 1.11 13.33 4.55
N ASP A 43 1.02 14.58 4.97
CA ASP A 43 -0.23 15.35 4.90
C ASP A 43 -0.74 15.51 3.47
N LEU A 44 0.16 15.73 2.50
CA LEU A 44 -0.20 15.81 1.09
C LEU A 44 -0.74 14.46 0.58
N SER A 45 -0.04 13.35 0.86
CA SER A 45 -0.49 12.02 0.45
C SER A 45 -1.83 11.63 1.08
N LEU A 46 -2.03 11.95 2.36
CA LEU A 46 -3.29 11.68 3.06
C LEU A 46 -4.45 12.58 2.61
N THR A 47 -4.14 13.78 2.13
CA THR A 47 -5.15 14.67 1.51
C THR A 47 -5.62 14.13 0.17
N LYS A 48 -4.74 13.56 -0.66
CA LYS A 48 -5.12 12.94 -1.94
C LYS A 48 -6.18 11.84 -1.77
N VAL A 49 -6.15 11.12 -0.65
CA VAL A 49 -7.07 10.01 -0.37
C VAL A 49 -8.23 10.39 0.56
N ASN A 50 -8.39 11.68 0.88
CA ASN A 50 -9.40 12.16 1.82
C ASN A 50 -9.38 11.42 3.17
N ALA A 51 -8.18 11.16 3.71
CA ALA A 51 -8.03 10.48 4.98
C ALA A 51 -8.73 11.23 6.12
N THR A 52 -9.45 10.47 6.95
CA THR A 52 -10.12 10.96 8.16
C THR A 52 -9.11 11.35 9.23
N GLU A 53 -9.52 12.17 10.19
CA GLU A 53 -8.66 12.59 11.31
C GLU A 53 -8.07 11.41 12.12
N PRO A 54 -8.82 10.32 12.42
CA PRO A 54 -8.24 9.14 13.05
C PRO A 54 -7.17 8.46 12.19
N GLU A 55 -7.37 8.37 10.86
CA GLU A 55 -6.40 7.77 9.94
C GLU A 55 -5.13 8.62 9.85
N ARG A 56 -5.27 9.95 9.77
CA ARG A 56 -4.12 10.87 9.82
C ARG A 56 -3.32 10.71 11.09
N THR A 57 -4.00 10.65 12.23
CA THR A 57 -3.36 10.44 13.52
C THR A 57 -2.63 9.09 13.58
N ALA A 58 -3.24 8.02 13.06
CA ALA A 58 -2.61 6.70 13.02
C ALA A 58 -1.36 6.69 12.13
N MET A 59 -1.43 7.27 10.93
CA MET A 59 -0.30 7.34 10.00
C MET A 59 0.85 8.20 10.53
N LYS A 60 0.54 9.32 11.21
CA LYS A 60 1.53 10.15 11.89
C LYS A 60 2.28 9.38 12.96
N LYS A 61 1.59 8.58 13.77
CA LYS A 61 2.24 7.72 14.78
C LYS A 61 3.18 6.68 14.15
N ILE A 62 2.79 6.09 13.01
CA ILE A 62 3.67 5.16 12.30
C ILE A 62 4.90 5.89 11.76
N GLN A 63 4.72 7.10 11.23
CA GLN A 63 5.83 7.94 10.79
C GLN A 63 6.78 8.28 11.94
N ASP A 64 6.25 8.62 13.12
CA ASP A 64 7.05 8.87 14.33
C ASP A 64 7.88 7.63 14.70
N CYS A 65 7.32 6.42 14.60
CA CYS A 65 8.09 5.19 14.80
C CYS A 65 9.25 5.03 13.82
N TYR A 66 9.09 5.42 12.55
CA TYR A 66 10.19 5.42 11.57
C TYR A 66 11.26 6.47 11.88
N VAL A 67 10.87 7.63 12.43
CA VAL A 67 11.80 8.66 12.90
C VAL A 67 12.59 8.17 14.09
N GLU A 68 11.93 7.58 15.09
CA GLU A 68 12.55 7.06 16.30
C GLU A 68 13.54 5.92 16.03
N ASN A 69 13.17 4.96 15.16
CA ASN A 69 14.02 3.82 14.81
C ASN A 69 15.19 4.17 13.89
N GLY A 70 15.19 5.37 13.30
CA GLY A 70 16.28 5.89 12.49
C GLY A 70 16.41 5.29 11.08
N LEU A 71 17.46 5.72 10.37
CA LEU A 71 17.61 5.51 8.94
C LEU A 71 17.73 4.04 8.53
N ILE A 72 18.42 3.22 9.33
CA ILE A 72 18.64 1.80 8.99
C ILE A 72 17.32 1.04 8.92
N SER A 73 16.40 1.28 9.86
CA SER A 73 15.08 0.63 9.86
C SER A 73 14.27 1.01 8.61
N ARG A 74 14.32 2.28 8.20
CA ARG A 74 13.63 2.78 7.00
C ARG A 74 14.17 2.12 5.72
N VAL A 75 15.49 1.97 5.63
CA VAL A 75 16.14 1.34 4.47
C VAL A 75 15.81 -0.15 4.41
N LEU A 76 15.83 -0.85 5.54
CA LEU A 76 15.45 -2.27 5.61
C LEU A 76 14.00 -2.48 5.20
N ASP A 77 13.08 -1.68 5.71
CA ASP A 77 11.66 -1.78 5.34
C ASP A 77 11.42 -1.42 3.88
N GLY A 78 12.12 -0.40 3.36
CA GLY A 78 12.10 -0.07 1.94
C GLY A 78 12.60 -1.23 1.05
N LEU A 79 13.65 -1.92 1.48
CA LEU A 79 14.18 -3.10 0.78
C LEU A 79 13.19 -4.26 0.82
N VAL A 80 12.59 -4.54 1.98
CA VAL A 80 11.57 -5.58 2.14
C VAL A 80 10.37 -5.28 1.25
N MET A 81 9.88 -4.04 1.28
CA MET A 81 8.77 -3.60 0.45
C MET A 81 9.08 -3.80 -1.04
N THR A 82 10.23 -3.29 -1.50
CA THR A 82 10.66 -3.43 -2.90
C THR A 82 10.74 -4.90 -3.32
N THR A 83 11.32 -5.75 -2.46
CA THR A 83 11.50 -7.18 -2.75
C THR A 83 10.16 -7.92 -2.87
N ILE A 84 9.19 -7.58 -2.02
CA ILE A 84 7.85 -8.17 -2.06
C ILE A 84 7.12 -7.70 -3.32
N SER A 85 7.14 -6.40 -3.59
CA SER A 85 6.48 -5.78 -4.74
C SER A 85 7.05 -6.23 -6.08
N SER A 86 8.36 -6.45 -6.16
CA SER A 86 9.05 -6.91 -7.36
C SER A 86 9.18 -8.44 -7.43
N SER A 87 8.54 -9.17 -6.52
CA SER A 87 8.50 -10.63 -6.60
C SER A 87 7.75 -11.05 -7.87
N LYS A 88 8.17 -12.18 -8.46
CA LYS A 88 7.52 -12.71 -9.66
C LYS A 88 6.03 -12.99 -9.44
N ASP A 89 5.68 -13.39 -8.22
CA ASP A 89 4.30 -13.67 -7.83
C ASP A 89 3.47 -12.38 -7.82
N CYS A 90 3.96 -11.33 -7.14
CA CYS A 90 3.25 -10.05 -7.07
C CYS A 90 3.15 -9.38 -8.45
N MET A 91 4.23 -9.36 -9.22
CA MET A 91 4.21 -8.82 -10.58
C MET A 91 3.29 -9.63 -11.51
N GLY A 92 3.31 -10.96 -11.41
CA GLY A 92 2.44 -11.82 -12.20
C GLY A 92 0.97 -11.53 -11.92
N GLU A 93 0.60 -11.43 -10.65
CA GLU A 93 -0.77 -11.12 -10.23
C GLU A 93 -1.17 -9.68 -10.59
N ALA A 94 -0.27 -8.71 -10.48
CA ALA A 94 -0.52 -7.33 -10.90
C ALA A 94 -0.80 -7.24 -12.41
N VAL A 95 -0.03 -7.94 -13.24
CA VAL A 95 -0.24 -8.01 -14.69
C VAL A 95 -1.58 -8.68 -15.01
N GLN A 96 -1.90 -9.80 -14.34
CA GLN A 96 -3.17 -10.49 -14.53
C GLN A 96 -4.37 -9.59 -14.19
N ASN A 97 -4.32 -8.91 -13.04
CA ASN A 97 -5.38 -7.98 -12.62
C ASN A 97 -5.52 -6.80 -13.59
N THR A 98 -4.41 -6.27 -14.10
CA THR A 98 -4.43 -5.19 -15.10
C THR A 98 -5.09 -5.65 -16.41
N VAL A 99 -4.79 -6.88 -16.87
CA VAL A 99 -5.40 -7.45 -18.07
C VAL A 99 -6.91 -7.66 -17.88
N GLU A 100 -7.34 -8.14 -16.71
CA GLU A 100 -8.76 -8.31 -16.39
C GLU A 100 -9.50 -6.96 -16.30
N ASP A 101 -8.90 -5.94 -15.66
CA ASP A 101 -9.43 -4.56 -15.64
C ASP A 101 -9.57 -3.98 -17.05
N LEU A 102 -8.59 -4.22 -17.93
CA LEU A 102 -8.65 -3.80 -19.34
C LEU A 102 -9.75 -4.52 -20.12
N LYS A 103 -9.92 -5.83 -19.92
CA LYS A 103 -11.02 -6.60 -20.54
C LYS A 103 -12.38 -6.09 -20.06
N LEU A 104 -12.54 -5.86 -18.76
CA LEU A 104 -13.78 -5.32 -18.17
C LEU A 104 -14.10 -3.93 -18.72
N ASN A 105 -13.11 -3.04 -18.85
CA ASN A 105 -13.31 -1.73 -19.46
C ASN A 105 -13.63 -1.80 -20.97
N THR A 106 -13.13 -2.83 -21.66
CA THR A 106 -13.40 -3.05 -23.09
C THR A 106 -14.77 -3.68 -23.34
N LEU A 107 -15.21 -4.60 -22.47
CA LEU A 107 -16.54 -5.23 -22.54
C LEU A 107 -17.65 -4.35 -21.97
N GLY A 108 -17.31 -3.41 -21.07
CA GLY A 108 -18.24 -2.45 -20.49
C GLY A 108 -18.53 -1.21 -21.33
N ARG A 109 -17.97 -1.12 -22.56
CA ARG A 109 -18.23 -0.05 -23.53
C ARG A 109 -18.91 -0.61 -24.77
#